data_AF-A0A819YLU3-F1
#
_entry.id   AF-A0A819YLU3-F1
#
_cell.length_a   1.000
_cell.length_b   1.000
_cell.length_c   1.000
_cell.angle_alpha   90.00
_cell.angle_beta   90.00
_cell.angle_gamma   90.00
#
_symmetry.space_group_name_H-M   'P 1'
#
loop_
_entity.id
_entity.type
_entity.pdbx_description
1 polymer ?
#
loop_
_entity_poly.entity_id
_entity_poly.type
_entity_poly.pdbx_seq_one_letter_code
_entity_poly.pdbx_strand_id
1 'polypeptide(L)'
;MEKSVLEQILKVIEIVYDAYGVCNFLTLYRETNDTKYLEQADALINNVHDILGRERNGKKRLGNATDEYPTHGGLRIGKIEDEGSYDGDGQYFHYLTKWAFALSRMGKIKNDQHYIRWAIDLIKAIHPPFVYRDRNNQLHMYWKMSIDLTYPAVPSEGNL
;
A
#
# COMPACT_ATOMS: atom_id res chain seq x y z
N MET A 1 3.14 -8.46 -30.52
CA MET A 1 1.77 -8.27 -30.00
C MET A 1 1.59 -8.92 -28.63
N GLU A 2 2.16 -10.10 -28.36
CA GLU A 2 2.02 -10.80 -27.05
C GLU A 2 2.71 -10.12 -25.85
N LYS A 3 3.86 -9.45 -26.02
CA LYS A 3 4.52 -8.71 -24.92
C LYS A 3 3.64 -7.60 -24.35
N SER A 4 2.81 -6.95 -25.17
CA SER A 4 1.92 -5.86 -24.73
C SER A 4 0.79 -6.35 -23.84
N VAL A 5 0.27 -7.55 -24.10
CA VAL A 5 -0.84 -8.12 -23.33
C VAL A 5 -0.32 -8.66 -22.00
N LEU A 6 0.85 -9.30 -21.99
CA LEU A 6 1.51 -9.71 -20.73
C LEU A 6 1.96 -8.50 -19.91
N GLU A 7 2.48 -7.44 -20.52
CA GLU A 7 2.76 -6.20 -19.80
C GLU A 7 1.50 -5.51 -19.29
N GLN A 8 0.37 -5.59 -19.99
CA GLN A 8 -0.92 -5.06 -19.50
C GLN A 8 -1.50 -5.92 -18.37
N ILE A 9 -1.33 -7.25 -18.43
CA ILE A 9 -1.76 -8.19 -17.38
C ILE A 9 -0.85 -8.09 -16.14
N LEU A 10 0.45 -7.82 -16.31
CA LEU A 10 1.41 -7.59 -15.23
C LEU A 10 1.35 -6.15 -14.65
N LYS A 11 0.67 -5.20 -15.31
CA LYS A 11 0.53 -3.80 -14.87
C LYS A 11 -0.78 -3.51 -14.13
N VAL A 12 -1.52 -4.55 -13.70
CA VAL A 12 -2.64 -4.42 -12.76
C VAL A 12 -2.22 -5.01 -11.42
N ILE A 13 -1.20 -4.41 -10.80
CA ILE A 13 -0.86 -4.71 -9.42
C ILE A 13 -1.13 -3.44 -8.64
N GLU A 14 -2.40 -3.29 -8.28
CA GLU A 14 -2.77 -2.34 -7.24
C GLU A 14 -2.48 -2.98 -5.88
N ILE A 15 -1.93 -2.19 -4.96
CA ILE A 15 -1.55 -2.63 -3.61
C ILE A 15 -2.67 -3.41 -2.86
N VAL A 16 -3.93 -3.18 -3.22
CA VAL A 16 -5.07 -3.93 -2.67
C VAL A 16 -5.01 -5.43 -3.01
N TYR A 17 -4.62 -5.80 -4.24
CA TYR A 17 -4.48 -7.19 -4.65
C TYR A 17 -3.29 -7.84 -3.98
N ASP A 18 -2.19 -7.11 -3.80
CA ASP A 18 -1.02 -7.61 -3.07
C ASP A 18 -1.36 -7.89 -1.60
N ALA A 19 -2.14 -7.02 -0.96
CA ALA A 19 -2.59 -7.25 0.42
C ALA A 19 -3.38 -8.56 0.53
N TYR A 20 -4.26 -8.84 -0.43
CA TYR A 20 -4.95 -10.13 -0.50
C TYR A 20 -4.00 -11.28 -0.82
N GLY A 21 -3.02 -11.09 -1.71
CA GLY A 21 -2.00 -12.08 -2.05
C GLY A 21 -1.20 -12.52 -0.82
N VAL A 22 -0.72 -11.56 -0.02
CA VAL A 22 -0.05 -11.84 1.27
C VAL A 22 -0.97 -12.65 2.18
N CYS A 23 -2.23 -12.22 2.37
CA CYS A 23 -3.17 -12.94 3.23
C CYS A 23 -3.46 -14.37 2.73
N ASN A 24 -3.52 -14.58 1.41
CA ASN A 24 -3.73 -15.88 0.80
C ASN A 24 -2.54 -16.80 1.04
N PHE A 25 -1.31 -16.32 0.83
CA PHE A 25 -0.09 -17.08 1.13
C PHE A 25 0.00 -17.43 2.61
N LEU A 26 -0.29 -16.49 3.50
CA LEU A 26 -0.31 -16.74 4.95
C LEU A 26 -1.37 -17.79 5.34
N THR A 27 -2.52 -17.79 4.68
CA THR A 27 -3.56 -18.80 4.89
C THR A 27 -3.09 -20.16 4.39
N LEU A 28 -2.52 -20.25 3.18
CA LEU A 28 -1.97 -21.49 2.64
C LEU A 28 -0.88 -22.07 3.54
N TYR A 29 0.01 -21.23 4.07
CA TYR A 29 1.00 -21.66 5.06
C TYR A 29 0.33 -22.30 6.29
N ARG A 30 -0.73 -21.68 6.83
CA ARG A 30 -1.44 -22.23 8.00
C ARG A 30 -2.14 -23.55 7.72
N GLU A 31 -2.73 -23.71 6.54
CA GLU A 31 -3.48 -24.92 6.18
C GLU A 31 -2.57 -26.09 5.77
N THR A 32 -1.37 -25.80 5.25
CA THR A 32 -0.48 -26.82 4.67
C THR A 32 0.82 -27.03 5.45
N ASN A 33 1.20 -26.07 6.29
CA ASN A 33 2.50 -25.97 6.97
C ASN A 33 3.72 -25.95 6.00
N ASP A 34 3.49 -25.65 4.72
CA ASP A 34 4.55 -25.55 3.70
C ASP A 34 5.16 -24.14 3.72
N THR A 35 6.44 -24.05 4.14
CA THR A 35 7.15 -22.79 4.37
C THR A 35 7.31 -21.94 3.10
N LYS A 36 7.19 -22.53 1.91
CA LYS A 36 7.28 -21.79 0.64
C LYS A 36 6.26 -20.65 0.57
N TYR A 37 5.06 -20.83 1.15
CA TYR A 37 4.03 -19.80 1.13
C TYR A 37 4.41 -18.63 2.06
N LEU A 38 5.08 -18.92 3.17
CA LEU A 38 5.57 -17.87 4.06
C LEU A 38 6.70 -17.06 3.42
N GLU A 39 7.58 -17.72 2.66
CA GLU A 39 8.63 -17.08 1.86
C GLU A 39 8.04 -16.23 0.73
N GLN A 40 6.99 -16.72 0.07
CA GLN A 40 6.26 -15.96 -0.97
C GLN A 40 5.58 -14.72 -0.41
N ALA A 41 4.96 -14.81 0.77
CA ALA A 41 4.38 -13.66 1.46
C ALA A 41 5.45 -12.61 1.79
N ASP A 42 6.61 -13.05 2.27
CA ASP A 42 7.75 -12.16 2.58
C ASP A 42 8.30 -11.47 1.33
N ALA A 43 8.55 -12.24 0.27
CA ALA A 43 9.02 -11.71 -1.00
C ALA A 43 8.04 -10.69 -1.60
N LEU A 44 6.73 -10.95 -1.51
CA LEU A 44 5.71 -10.02 -1.98
C LEU A 44 5.71 -8.71 -1.18
N ILE A 45 5.88 -8.77 0.15
CA ILE A 45 5.99 -7.58 0.99
C ILE A 45 7.19 -6.72 0.57
N ASN A 46 8.36 -7.34 0.41
CA ASN A 46 9.57 -6.65 -0.01
C ASN A 46 9.41 -6.01 -1.39
N ASN A 47 8.83 -6.73 -2.36
CA ASN A 47 8.56 -6.20 -3.70
C ASN A 47 7.61 -5.00 -3.67
N VAL A 48 6.53 -5.07 -2.90
CA VAL A 48 5.59 -3.94 -2.75
C VAL A 48 6.29 -2.74 -2.15
N HIS A 49 7.11 -2.92 -1.12
CA HIS A 49 7.82 -1.81 -0.50
C HIS A 49 8.82 -1.18 -1.48
N ASP A 50 9.57 -1.99 -2.24
CA ASP A 50 10.56 -1.50 -3.20
C ASP A 50 9.95 -0.85 -4.44
N ILE A 51 8.80 -1.32 -4.91
CA ILE A 51 8.15 -0.79 -6.10
C ILE A 51 7.19 0.35 -5.73
N LEU A 52 6.23 0.10 -4.83
CA LEU A 52 5.17 1.05 -4.49
C LEU A 52 5.56 2.00 -3.35
N GLY A 53 6.59 1.69 -2.55
CA GLY A 53 7.16 2.61 -1.56
C GLY A 53 8.19 3.59 -2.11
N ARG A 54 8.29 3.69 -3.44
CA ARG A 54 9.17 4.63 -4.15
C ARG A 54 8.38 5.48 -5.13
N GLU A 55 8.96 6.61 -5.54
CA GLU A 55 8.48 7.39 -6.69
C GLU A 55 8.41 6.51 -7.95
N ARG A 56 7.63 6.92 -8.95
CA ARG A 56 7.46 6.17 -10.21
C ARG A 56 8.76 5.86 -10.95
N ASN A 57 9.75 6.73 -10.81
CA ASN A 57 11.09 6.56 -11.40
C ASN A 57 11.93 5.50 -10.65
N GLY A 58 11.46 4.98 -9.51
CA GLY A 58 12.12 3.97 -8.68
C GLY A 58 13.34 4.48 -7.88
N LYS A 59 13.68 5.77 -7.96
CA LYS A 59 14.94 6.31 -7.41
C LYS A 59 14.84 6.64 -5.93
N LYS A 60 13.74 7.26 -5.50
CA LYS A 60 13.58 7.79 -4.14
C LYS A 60 12.41 7.11 -3.42
N ARG A 61 12.58 6.85 -2.12
CA ARG A 61 11.48 6.47 -1.21
C ARG A 61 10.47 7.62 -1.08
N LEU A 62 9.21 7.28 -0.83
CA LEU A 62 8.15 8.29 -0.65
C LEU A 62 8.30 9.05 0.66
N GLY A 63 8.01 10.35 0.65
CA GLY A 63 7.96 11.18 1.88
C GLY A 63 9.18 11.00 2.78
N ASN A 64 8.93 10.59 4.03
CA ASN A 64 9.95 10.35 5.05
C ASN A 64 10.44 8.88 5.10
N ALA A 65 10.06 8.04 4.14
CA ALA A 65 10.48 6.64 4.12
C ALA A 65 11.97 6.47 3.81
N THR A 66 12.53 5.42 4.39
CA THR A 66 13.90 4.93 4.18
C THR A 66 13.85 3.44 3.92
N ASP A 67 14.98 2.81 3.61
CA ASP A 67 15.01 1.34 3.45
C ASP A 67 14.74 0.60 4.77
N GLU A 68 15.08 1.18 5.92
CA GLU A 68 14.77 0.63 7.24
C GLU A 68 13.31 0.88 7.66
N TYR A 69 12.76 2.03 7.23
CA TYR A 69 11.41 2.48 7.54
C TYR A 69 10.59 2.70 6.24
N PRO A 70 10.28 1.63 5.49
CA PRO A 70 9.75 1.72 4.13
C PRO A 70 8.33 2.30 4.03
N THR A 71 7.57 2.34 5.12
CA THR A 71 6.17 2.77 5.14
C THR A 71 5.94 4.20 5.64
N HIS A 72 6.99 4.94 6.04
CA HIS A 72 6.86 6.30 6.61
C HIS A 72 6.38 7.37 5.61
N GLY A 73 6.33 7.05 4.31
CA GLY A 73 5.77 7.89 3.27
C GLY A 73 4.44 7.38 2.71
N GLY A 74 3.86 6.35 3.32
CA GLY A 74 2.79 5.59 2.68
C GLY A 74 3.28 4.74 1.51
N LEU A 75 2.38 4.31 0.64
CA LEU A 75 2.68 3.51 -0.55
C LEU A 75 1.77 3.94 -1.70
N ARG A 76 2.30 3.97 -2.92
CA ARG A 76 1.51 4.24 -4.13
C ARG A 76 0.44 3.17 -4.33
N ILE A 77 -0.64 3.54 -5.01
CA ILE A 77 -1.67 2.59 -5.44
C ILE A 77 -1.11 1.64 -6.50
N GLY A 78 -0.31 2.16 -7.44
CA GLY A 78 0.27 1.37 -8.54
C GLY A 78 -0.49 1.50 -9.86
N LYS A 79 -1.26 2.57 -10.05
CA LYS A 79 -1.97 2.85 -11.31
C LYS A 79 -1.01 3.02 -12.49
N ILE A 80 -1.46 2.77 -13.72
CA ILE A 80 -0.62 2.95 -14.91
C ILE A 80 -0.37 4.44 -15.15
N GLU A 81 -1.42 5.24 -15.10
CA GLU A 81 -1.35 6.68 -15.33
C GLU A 81 -0.77 7.41 -14.12
N ASP A 82 -0.07 8.51 -14.38
CA ASP A 82 0.52 9.37 -13.34
C ASP A 82 -0.55 10.23 -12.64
N GLU A 83 -0.15 10.96 -11.60
CA GLU A 83 -1.01 11.92 -10.93
C GLU A 83 -1.62 12.95 -11.90
N GLY A 84 -2.83 13.42 -11.57
CA GLY A 84 -3.54 14.40 -12.37
C GLY A 84 -4.44 13.81 -13.46
N SER A 85 -4.36 12.52 -13.75
CA SER A 85 -5.38 11.83 -14.54
C SER A 85 -6.54 11.33 -13.68
N TYR A 86 -7.69 11.03 -14.32
CA TYR A 86 -8.90 10.59 -13.63
C TYR A 86 -8.68 9.30 -12.82
N ASP A 87 -7.95 8.33 -13.38
CA ASP A 87 -7.55 7.08 -12.70
C ASP A 87 -6.04 7.03 -12.39
N GLY A 88 -5.44 8.21 -12.18
CA GLY A 88 -4.01 8.35 -11.94
C GLY A 88 -3.60 7.78 -10.59
N ASP A 89 -2.29 7.61 -10.39
CA ASP A 89 -1.75 7.18 -9.11
C ASP A 89 -2.09 8.14 -7.96
N GLY A 90 -1.62 7.73 -6.79
CA GLY A 90 -1.70 8.49 -5.56
C GLY A 90 -1.65 7.50 -4.42
N GLN A 91 -2.37 7.82 -3.36
CA GLN A 91 -2.55 6.95 -2.22
C GLN A 91 -4.04 6.84 -1.89
N TYR A 92 -4.51 5.62 -1.57
CA TYR A 92 -5.86 5.35 -1.10
C TYR A 92 -5.82 4.87 0.35
N PHE A 93 -6.47 5.60 1.27
CA PHE A 93 -6.47 5.25 2.69
C PHE A 93 -6.95 3.82 2.94
N HIS A 94 -8.07 3.44 2.32
CA HIS A 94 -8.71 2.14 2.50
C HIS A 94 -7.93 0.97 1.85
N TYR A 95 -7.02 1.24 0.93
CA TYR A 95 -6.09 0.23 0.40
C TYR A 95 -4.91 0.04 1.35
N LEU A 96 -4.36 1.16 1.84
CA LEU A 96 -3.24 1.13 2.77
C LEU A 96 -3.60 0.52 4.13
N THR A 97 -4.85 0.65 4.57
CA THR A 97 -5.34 -0.06 5.77
C THR A 97 -5.40 -1.58 5.56
N LYS A 98 -5.74 -2.06 4.35
CA LYS A 98 -5.67 -3.49 3.99
C LYS A 98 -4.21 -3.98 3.97
N TRP A 99 -3.30 -3.16 3.47
CA TRP A 99 -1.87 -3.49 3.51
C TRP A 99 -1.33 -3.53 4.95
N ALA A 100 -1.69 -2.55 5.80
CA ALA A 100 -1.35 -2.57 7.23
C ALA A 100 -1.91 -3.83 7.93
N PHE A 101 -3.12 -4.27 7.57
CA PHE A 101 -3.67 -5.52 8.04
C PHE A 101 -2.81 -6.72 7.61
N ALA A 102 -2.44 -6.82 6.32
CA ALA A 102 -1.59 -7.89 5.81
C ALA A 102 -0.23 -7.97 6.53
N LEU A 103 0.42 -6.82 6.76
CA LEU A 103 1.66 -6.73 7.54
C LEU A 103 1.46 -7.19 8.99
N SER A 104 0.37 -6.78 9.65
CA SER A 104 0.03 -7.24 11.00
C SER A 104 -0.19 -8.76 11.05
N ARG A 105 -0.80 -9.35 10.01
CA ARG A 105 -0.96 -10.81 9.89
C ARG A 105 0.37 -11.52 9.73
N MET A 106 1.27 -10.99 8.89
CA MET A 106 2.61 -11.53 8.69
C MET A 106 3.40 -11.53 10.00
N GLY A 107 3.44 -10.40 10.70
CA GLY A 107 4.16 -10.28 11.97
C GLY A 107 3.65 -11.23 13.05
N LYS A 108 2.34 -11.47 13.11
CA LYS A 108 1.76 -12.47 14.02
C LYS A 108 2.17 -13.90 13.68
N ILE A 109 2.21 -14.26 12.38
CA ILE A 109 2.53 -15.62 11.94
C ILE A 109 4.03 -15.91 12.08
N LYS A 110 4.91 -14.96 11.71
CA LYS A 110 6.37 -15.10 11.87
C LYS A 110 6.86 -14.85 13.29
N ASN A 111 5.99 -14.36 14.18
CA ASN A 111 6.36 -13.82 15.49
C ASN A 111 7.47 -12.77 15.38
N ASP A 112 7.32 -11.86 14.41
CA ASP A 112 8.32 -10.84 14.10
C ASP A 112 7.70 -9.44 14.16
N GLN A 113 8.24 -8.63 15.07
CA GLN A 113 7.72 -7.31 15.39
C GLN A 113 7.99 -6.27 14.30
N HIS A 114 8.92 -6.51 13.37
CA HIS A 114 9.19 -5.50 12.34
C HIS A 114 7.99 -5.28 11.40
N TYR A 115 7.26 -6.32 10.99
CA TYR A 115 6.05 -6.15 10.19
C TYR A 115 4.94 -5.40 10.94
N ILE A 116 4.82 -5.65 12.26
CA ILE A 116 3.86 -4.93 13.11
C ILE A 116 4.24 -3.44 13.19
N ARG A 117 5.53 -3.13 13.34
CA ARG A 117 6.03 -1.75 13.31
C ARG A 117 5.73 -1.09 11.97
N TRP A 118 6.02 -1.74 10.84
CA TRP A 118 5.70 -1.20 9.51
C TRP A 118 4.21 -0.94 9.32
N ALA A 119 3.33 -1.80 9.85
CA ALA A 119 1.88 -1.57 9.84
C ALA A 119 1.48 -0.32 10.64
N ILE A 120 2.02 -0.16 11.85
CA ILE A 120 1.75 1.00 12.70
C ILE A 120 2.27 2.28 12.06
N ASP A 121 3.50 2.24 11.57
CA ASP A 121 4.16 3.37 10.94
C ASP A 121 3.43 3.82 9.67
N LEU A 122 2.91 2.86 8.89
CA LEU A 122 2.07 3.16 7.73
C LEU A 122 0.83 3.97 8.14
N ILE A 123 0.09 3.50 9.15
CA ILE A 123 -1.12 4.20 9.61
C ILE A 123 -0.78 5.59 10.16
N LYS A 124 0.33 5.73 10.90
CA LYS A 124 0.79 7.04 11.40
C LYS A 124 1.15 8.00 10.28
N ALA A 125 1.76 7.51 9.21
CA ALA A 125 2.14 8.34 8.06
C ALA A 125 0.90 8.84 7.28
N ILE A 126 -0.08 7.97 7.07
CA ILE A 126 -1.21 8.27 6.18
C ILE A 126 -2.42 8.88 6.90
N HIS A 127 -2.57 8.71 8.21
CA HIS A 127 -3.76 9.25 8.89
C HIS A 127 -3.83 10.79 8.83
N PRO A 128 -2.78 11.55 9.18
CA PRO A 128 -2.87 13.02 9.20
C PRO A 128 -3.16 13.66 7.83
N PRO A 129 -2.56 13.22 6.70
CA PRO A 129 -2.85 13.80 5.39
C PRO A 129 -4.27 13.54 4.87
N PHE A 130 -4.86 12.39 5.22
CA PHE A 130 -6.18 12.00 4.71
C PHE A 130 -7.34 12.55 5.52
N VAL A 131 -7.14 12.85 6.79
CA VAL A 131 -8.22 13.19 7.72
C VAL A 131 -8.22 14.68 8.01
N TYR A 132 -9.36 15.34 7.78
CA TYR A 132 -9.53 16.76 8.03
C TYR A 132 -10.82 17.03 8.80
N ARG A 133 -10.96 18.27 9.31
CA ARG A 133 -12.20 18.75 9.91
C ARG A 133 -12.78 19.88 9.10
N ASP A 134 -14.10 19.89 8.94
CA ASP A 134 -14.81 20.99 8.28
C ASP A 134 -14.95 22.22 9.21
N ARG A 135 -15.68 23.23 8.74
CA ARG A 135 -15.95 24.45 9.52
C ARG A 135 -16.81 24.21 10.76
N ASN A 136 -17.55 23.10 10.81
CA ASN A 136 -18.37 22.68 11.94
C ASN A 136 -17.63 21.71 12.87
N ASN A 137 -16.32 21.52 12.68
CA ASN A 137 -15.48 20.58 13.42
C ASN A 137 -15.89 19.10 13.20
N GLN A 138 -16.66 18.79 12.15
CA GLN A 138 -17.01 17.43 11.75
C GLN A 138 -15.80 16.77 11.06
N LEU A 139 -15.56 15.49 11.37
CA LEU A 139 -14.44 14.74 10.82
C LEU A 139 -14.80 14.21 9.43
N HIS A 140 -13.88 14.40 8.48
CA HIS A 140 -14.00 13.99 7.10
C HIS A 140 -12.71 13.32 6.62
N MET A 141 -12.80 12.65 5.47
CA MET A 141 -11.64 11.99 4.87
C MET A 141 -11.58 12.24 3.36
N TYR A 142 -10.38 12.48 2.84
CA TYR A 142 -10.17 12.50 1.39
C TYR A 142 -10.20 11.09 0.83
N TRP A 143 -10.82 10.90 -0.34
CA TRP A 143 -10.83 9.61 -1.02
C TRP A 143 -9.41 9.24 -1.47
N LYS A 144 -8.73 10.15 -2.18
CA LYS A 144 -7.38 9.94 -2.73
C LYS A 144 -6.47 11.11 -2.37
N MET A 145 -5.26 10.81 -1.90
CA MET A 145 -4.17 11.77 -1.76
C MET A 145 -3.17 11.63 -2.90
N SER A 146 -2.39 12.67 -3.14
CA SER A 146 -1.20 12.60 -4.00
C SER A 146 -0.20 11.54 -3.53
N ILE A 147 0.70 11.11 -4.42
CA ILE A 147 1.79 10.14 -4.17
C ILE A 147 2.62 10.59 -2.97
N ASP A 148 2.91 11.88 -2.87
CA ASP A 148 3.71 12.48 -1.80
C ASP A 148 2.91 12.93 -0.57
N LEU A 149 1.59 12.67 -0.57
CA LEU A 149 0.64 13.04 0.50
C LEU A 149 0.49 14.55 0.75
N THR A 150 0.90 15.41 -0.18
CA THR A 150 0.85 16.87 0.02
C THR A 150 -0.49 17.53 -0.33
N TYR A 151 -1.33 16.91 -1.17
CA TYR A 151 -2.64 17.45 -1.52
C TYR A 151 -3.70 16.36 -1.82
N PRO A 152 -5.00 16.67 -1.65
CA PRO A 152 -6.07 15.76 -2.03
C PRO A 152 -6.22 15.70 -3.55
N ALA A 153 -5.93 14.53 -4.13
CA ALA A 153 -6.15 14.28 -5.55
C ALA A 153 -7.62 14.02 -5.87
N VAL A 154 -8.37 13.45 -4.92
CA VAL A 154 -9.83 13.32 -4.98
C VAL A 154 -10.40 13.75 -3.62
N PRO A 155 -10.97 14.97 -3.52
CA PRO A 155 -11.34 15.57 -2.25
C PRO A 155 -12.69 15.08 -1.70
N SER A 156 -13.50 14.40 -2.51
CA SER A 156 -14.74 13.79 -2.04
C SER A 156 -14.45 12.63 -1.10
N GLU A 157 -15.42 12.28 -0.27
CA GLU A 157 -15.45 10.98 0.39
C GLU A 157 -15.90 9.91 -0.62
N GLY A 158 -15.52 8.66 -0.38
CA GLY A 158 -16.05 7.55 -1.16
C GLY A 158 -17.52 7.31 -0.85
N ASN A 159 -18.34 7.24 -1.89
CA ASN A 159 -19.68 6.67 -1.77
C ASN A 159 -19.54 5.15 -1.99
N LEU A 160 -19.31 4.40 -0.91
CA LEU A 160 -19.30 2.93 -0.94
C LEU A 160 -20.73 2.38 -1.05
#